data_AF-A0A7C2URG7-F1
#
_entry.id   AF-A0A7C2URG7-F1
#
_cell.length_a   1.000
_cell.length_b   1.000
_cell.length_c   1.000
_cell.angle_alpha   90.00
_cell.angle_beta   90.00
_cell.angle_gamma   90.00
#
_symmetry.space_group_name_H-M   'P 1'
#
loop_
_entity.id
_entity.type
_entity.pdbx_description
1 polymer ?
#
loop_
_entity_poly.entity_id
_entity_poly.type
_entity_poly.pdbx_seq_one_letter_code
_entity_poly.pdbx_strand_id
1 'polypeptide(L)'
;MATNYLKGEPLELRWRSSWCEHQARTIPSLFQSQAETLGDSTLYLVKREGAYQPISWQTVRRDVETLAAALIARGVQPGDHVAILS
;
A
#
# COMPACT_ATOMS: atom_id res chain seq x y z
N MET A 1 -22.28 -5.43 22.63
CA MET A 1 -21.42 -6.60 22.31
C MET A 1 -22.29 -7.62 21.62
N ALA A 2 -22.21 -7.72 20.29
CA ALA A 2 -23.03 -8.65 19.52
C ALA A 2 -22.18 -9.85 19.14
N THR A 3 -22.34 -10.94 19.90
CA THR A 3 -21.70 -12.23 19.66
C THR A 3 -22.53 -12.99 18.64
N ASN A 4 -22.03 -13.15 17.42
CA ASN A 4 -22.68 -14.00 16.42
C ASN A 4 -22.14 -15.42 16.51
N TYR A 5 -23.06 -16.37 16.72
CA TYR A 5 -22.80 -17.80 16.80
C TYR A 5 -23.19 -18.47 15.49
N LEU A 6 -22.22 -19.08 14.80
CA LEU A 6 -22.49 -20.07 13.76
C LEU A 6 -21.76 -21.36 14.17
N LYS A 7 -22.54 -22.35 14.60
CA LYS A 7 -22.13 -23.72 14.99
C LYS A 7 -21.17 -23.83 16.19
N GLY A 8 -21.72 -23.70 17.40
CA GLY A 8 -21.49 -24.61 18.54
C GLY A 8 -20.10 -24.80 19.16
N GLU A 9 -19.01 -24.40 18.52
CA GLU A 9 -17.65 -24.42 19.07
C GLU A 9 -17.09 -22.99 18.99
N PRO A 10 -16.43 -22.48 20.04
CA PRO A 10 -15.75 -21.20 19.94
C PRO A 10 -14.65 -21.34 18.89
N LEU A 11 -14.87 -20.76 17.72
CA LEU A 11 -13.79 -20.46 16.79
C LEU A 11 -12.92 -19.43 17.50
N GLU A 12 -11.95 -19.90 18.29
CA GLU A 12 -10.70 -19.21 18.52
C GLU A 12 -10.13 -18.91 17.13
N LEU A 13 -10.53 -17.77 16.56
CA LEU A 13 -9.93 -17.20 15.36
C LEU A 13 -8.51 -16.75 15.74
N ARG A 14 -7.66 -17.71 16.07
CA ARG A 14 -6.23 -17.51 16.18
C ARG A 14 -5.74 -17.41 14.75
N TRP A 15 -5.90 -16.21 14.17
CA TRP A 15 -5.25 -15.78 12.93
C TRP A 15 -3.73 -15.86 13.13
N ARG A 16 -3.18 -17.07 13.08
CA ARG A 16 -1.74 -17.30 12.91
C ARG A 16 -1.45 -17.17 11.43
N SER A 17 -1.42 -15.93 10.97
CA SER A 17 -0.78 -15.60 9.70
C SER A 17 0.73 -15.74 9.92
N SER A 18 1.26 -16.96 9.79
CA SER A 18 2.71 -17.22 9.77
C SER A 18 3.43 -16.57 8.58
N TRP A 19 2.70 -15.81 7.76
CA TRP A 19 3.18 -15.04 6.61
C TRP A 19 3.33 -13.54 6.91
N CYS A 20 3.10 -13.10 8.15
CA CYS A 20 3.20 -11.70 8.55
C CYS A 20 4.51 -11.42 9.31
N GLU A 21 5.66 -11.66 8.68
CA GLU A 21 6.95 -11.17 9.19
C GLU A 21 7.24 -9.71 8.79
N HIS A 22 6.25 -9.03 8.19
CA HIS A 22 6.36 -7.61 7.92
C HIS A 22 5.78 -6.81 9.09
N GLN A 23 6.65 -6.09 9.80
CA GLN A 23 6.30 -5.17 10.90
C GLN A 23 5.48 -3.93 10.46
N ALA A 24 5.23 -3.80 9.16
CA ALA A 24 4.50 -2.68 8.58
C ALA A 24 3.02 -2.71 9.00
N ARG A 25 2.60 -1.70 9.76
CA ARG A 25 1.22 -1.58 10.28
C ARG A 25 0.21 -1.11 9.24
N THR A 26 0.68 -0.60 8.09
CA THR A 26 -0.16 -0.07 7.01
C THR A 26 0.44 -0.41 5.63
N ILE A 27 -0.40 -0.48 4.59
CA ILE A 27 0.06 -0.69 3.21
C ILE A 27 1.08 0.38 2.77
N PRO A 28 0.88 1.69 3.02
CA PRO A 28 1.89 2.70 2.71
C PRO A 28 3.22 2.51 3.44
N SER A 29 3.21 2.02 4.69
CA SER A 29 4.45 1.73 5.42
C SER A 29 5.22 0.55 4.83
N LEU A 30 4.52 -0.47 4.32
CA LEU A 30 5.15 -1.58 3.61
C LEU A 30 5.77 -1.11 2.28
N PHE A 31 5.06 -0.26 1.53
CA PHE A 31 5.59 0.32 0.30
C PHE A 31 6.86 1.14 0.56
N GLN A 32 6.86 2.01 1.59
CA GLN A 32 8.02 2.82 1.96
C GLN A 32 9.24 1.96 2.30
N SER A 33 9.08 0.92 3.14
CA SER A 33 10.19 0.03 3.51
C SER A 33 10.76 -0.72 2.32
N GLN A 34 9.90 -1.17 1.40
CA GLN A 34 10.34 -1.81 0.17
C GLN A 34 11.05 -0.82 -0.77
N ALA A 35 10.55 0.40 -0.90
CA ALA A 35 11.14 1.42 -1.76
C ALA A 35 12.51 1.89 -1.26
N GLU A 36 12.71 1.98 0.05
CA GLU A 36 14.02 2.24 0.66
C GLU A 36 15.01 1.10 0.38
N THR A 37 14.55 -0.15 0.46
CA THR A 37 15.39 -1.33 0.24
C THR A 37 15.76 -1.52 -1.23
N LEU A 38 14.81 -1.30 -2.15
CA LEU A 38 14.95 -1.66 -3.56
C LEU A 38 15.46 -0.51 -4.43
N GLY A 39 15.31 0.75 -3.99
CA GLY A 39 15.97 1.93 -4.59
C GLY A 39 15.80 2.05 -6.11
N ASP A 40 16.89 1.94 -6.84
CA ASP A 40 16.91 2.07 -8.31
C ASP A 40 16.44 0.80 -9.06
N SER A 41 16.11 -0.28 -8.36
CA SER A 41 15.55 -1.48 -8.98
C SER A 41 14.23 -1.19 -9.69
N THR A 42 13.94 -1.93 -10.77
CA THR A 42 12.67 -1.77 -11.51
C THR A 42 11.49 -2.24 -10.65
N LEU A 43 10.47 -1.38 -10.52
CA LEU A 43 9.19 -1.73 -9.89
C LEU A 43 8.18 -2.23 -10.94
N TYR A 44 7.98 -1.48 -12.02
CA TYR A 44 7.08 -1.85 -13.10
C TYR A 44 7.57 -1.32 -14.45
N LEU A 45 6.99 -1.85 -15.54
CA LEU A 45 7.21 -1.36 -16.88
C LEU A 45 5.99 -0.57 -17.36
N VAL A 46 6.22 0.59 -17.97
CA VAL A 46 5.17 1.40 -18.60
C VAL A 46 5.40 1.46 -20.09
N LYS A 47 4.34 1.36 -20.88
CA LYS A 47 4.43 1.50 -22.34
C LYS A 47 4.49 2.98 -22.71
N ARG A 48 5.60 3.44 -23.26
CA ARG A 48 5.83 4.80 -23.76
C ARG A 48 6.45 4.71 -25.14
N GLU A 49 5.92 5.49 -26.09
CA GLU A 49 6.44 5.56 -27.46
C GLU A 49 6.59 4.17 -28.14
N GLY A 50 5.63 3.28 -27.87
CA GLY A 50 5.60 1.93 -28.44
C GLY A 50 6.48 0.90 -27.72
N ALA A 51 7.33 1.29 -26.78
CA ALA A 51 8.21 0.40 -26.02
C ALA A 51 7.86 0.36 -24.52
N TYR A 52 8.14 -0.78 -23.87
CA TYR A 52 8.04 -0.88 -22.40
C TYR A 52 9.33 -0.34 -21.78
N GLN A 53 9.18 0.67 -20.93
CA GLN A 53 10.27 1.35 -20.24
C GLN A 53 10.17 1.09 -18.74
N PRO A 54 11.28 0.78 -18.05
CA PRO A 54 11.26 0.53 -16.61
C PRO A 54 11.07 1.81 -15.81
N ILE A 55 10.31 1.70 -14.73
CA ILE A 55 10.19 2.72 -13.68
C ILE A 55 10.75 2.13 -12.38
N SER A 56 11.66 2.86 -11.73
CA SER A 56 12.32 2.40 -10.49
C SER A 56 11.45 2.61 -9.25
N TRP A 57 11.73 1.84 -8.19
CA TRP A 57 11.11 2.02 -6.88
C TRP A 57 11.28 3.44 -6.34
N GLN A 58 12.48 4.02 -6.45
CA GLN A 58 12.78 5.37 -5.99
C GLN A 58 11.98 6.44 -6.75
N THR A 59 11.78 6.26 -8.05
CA THR A 59 10.97 7.19 -8.86
C THR A 59 9.53 7.21 -8.34
N VAL A 60 8.95 6.02 -8.16
CA VAL A 60 7.56 5.89 -7.70
C VAL A 60 7.40 6.39 -6.27
N ARG A 61 8.38 6.14 -5.39
CA ARG A 61 8.38 6.69 -4.02
C ARG A 61 8.27 8.21 -4.03
N ARG A 62 9.10 8.88 -4.83
CA ARG A 62 9.07 10.34 -4.96
C ARG A 62 7.71 10.84 -5.47
N ASP A 63 7.14 10.18 -6.48
CA ASP A 63 5.85 10.56 -7.05
C ASP A 63 4.72 10.40 -6.03
N VAL A 64 4.70 9.29 -5.29
CA VAL A 64 3.72 9.01 -4.22
C VAL A 64 3.83 10.03 -3.09
N GLU A 65 5.05 10.33 -2.62
CA GLU A 65 5.28 11.33 -1.55
C GLU A 65 4.82 12.72 -1.99
N THR A 66 5.11 13.09 -3.24
CA THR A 66 4.68 14.38 -3.81
C THR A 66 3.16 14.47 -3.89
N LEU A 67 2.50 13.41 -4.37
CA LEU A 67 1.04 13.35 -4.44
C LEU A 67 0.40 13.39 -3.05
N ALA A 68 0.94 12.64 -2.09
CA ALA A 68 0.44 12.61 -0.71
C ALA A 68 0.54 14.00 -0.05
N ALA A 69 1.68 14.69 -0.20
CA ALA A 69 1.85 16.05 0.30
C ALA A 69 0.85 17.03 -0.33
N ALA A 70 0.59 16.91 -1.64
CA ALA A 70 -0.38 17.74 -2.34
C ALA A 70 -1.82 17.48 -1.86
N LEU A 71 -2.20 16.23 -1.62
CA LEU A 71 -3.54 15.88 -1.09
C LEU A 71 -3.73 16.43 0.33
N ILE A 72 -2.72 16.29 1.20
CA ILE A 72 -2.74 16.87 2.55
C ILE A 72 -2.89 18.39 2.48
N ALA A 73 -2.13 19.06 1.60
CA ALA A 73 -2.22 20.51 1.40
C ALA A 73 -3.59 20.97 0.88
N ARG A 74 -4.33 20.10 0.19
CA ARG A 74 -5.71 20.35 -0.26
C ARG A 74 -6.76 20.04 0.82
N GLY A 75 -6.33 19.61 2.00
CA GLY A 75 -7.20 19.41 3.16
C GLY A 75 -7.70 17.98 3.36
N VAL A 76 -7.23 16.99 2.60
CA VAL A 76 -7.61 15.58 2.78
C VAL A 76 -7.26 15.09 4.18
N GLN A 77 -8.24 14.51 4.88
CA GLN A 77 -8.13 14.00 6.25
C GLN A 77 -8.24 12.47 6.32
N PRO A 78 -7.79 11.85 7.42
CA PRO A 78 -8.09 10.45 7.70
C PRO A 78 -9.60 10.18 7.67
N GLY A 79 -10.03 9.21 6.87
CA GLY A 79 -11.44 8.85 6.68
C GLY A 79 -12.09 9.47 5.44
N ASP A 80 -11.43 10.43 4.78
CA ASP A 80 -11.89 10.96 3.51
C ASP A 80 -11.74 9.94 2.37
N HIS A 81 -12.59 10.09 1.35
CA HIS A 81 -12.54 9.29 0.13
C HIS A 81 -11.99 10.13 -1.02
N VAL A 82 -11.02 9.57 -1.75
CA VAL A 82 -10.44 10.18 -2.96
C VAL A 82 -10.81 9.33 -4.16
N ALA A 83 -11.53 9.91 -5.13
CA ALA A 83 -11.84 9.22 -6.37
C ALA A 83 -10.61 9.15 -7.28
N ILE A 84 -10.36 7.97 -7.86
CA ILE A 84 -9.32 7.75 -8.87
C ILE A 84 -10.04 7.52 -10.21
N LEU A 85 -9.72 8.33 -11.21
CA LEU A 85 -10.21 8.20 -12.58
C LEU A 85 -9.00 8.19 -13.51
N SER A 86 -8.86 7.14 -14.32
CA SER A 86 -7.71 6.88 -15.17
C SER A 86 -8.11 6.25 -16.50
#